data_AF-A0A157SRP7-F1
#
_entry.id   AF-A0A157SRP7-F1
#
_cell.length_a   1.000
_cell.length_b   1.000
_cell.length_c   1.000
_cell.angle_alpha   90.00
_cell.angle_beta   90.00
_cell.angle_gamma   90.00
#
_symmetry.space_group_name_H-M   'P 1'
#
loop_
_entity.id
_entity.type
_entity.pdbx_description
1 polymer ?
#
loop_
_entity_poly.entity_id
_entity_poly.type
_entity_poly.pdbx_seq_one_letter_code
_entity_poly.pdbx_strand_id
1 'polypeptide(L)'
;MNRPRLPRALFVAILLVLVIVVLYVNAINLWEAYGSGPPHYGRTTNMDKWANPWPALLILDGLAIAVCLLLYRLRLRARSQR
;
A
#
# COMPACT_ATOMS: atom_id res chain seq x y z
N MET A 1 -28.23 -20.12 5.67
CA MET A 1 -27.71 -18.77 5.34
C MET A 1 -26.51 -18.92 4.40
N ASN A 2 -26.70 -18.75 3.09
CA ASN A 2 -25.63 -18.92 2.10
C ASN A 2 -24.68 -17.73 2.19
N ARG A 3 -23.46 -17.93 2.71
CA ARG A 3 -22.43 -16.89 2.68
C ARG A 3 -21.95 -16.72 1.24
N PRO A 4 -22.12 -15.54 0.61
CA PRO A 4 -21.62 -15.33 -0.75
C PRO A 4 -20.11 -15.52 -0.76
N ARG A 5 -19.63 -16.35 -1.69
CA ARG A 5 -18.20 -16.66 -1.83
C ARG A 5 -17.60 -15.73 -2.87
N LEU A 6 -16.55 -15.01 -2.50
CA LEU A 6 -15.84 -14.15 -3.43
C LEU A 6 -15.08 -15.00 -4.49
N PRO A 7 -15.34 -14.82 -5.79
CA PRO A 7 -14.62 -15.56 -6.82
C PRO A 7 -13.12 -15.28 -6.76
N ARG A 8 -12.30 -16.28 -7.16
CA ARG A 8 -10.83 -16.17 -7.09
C ARG A 8 -10.30 -14.97 -7.88
N ALA A 9 -10.84 -14.73 -9.08
CA ALA A 9 -10.46 -13.60 -9.91
C ALA A 9 -10.71 -12.27 -9.20
N LEU A 10 -11.89 -12.07 -8.60
CA LEU A 10 -12.21 -10.84 -7.87
C LEU A 10 -11.31 -10.64 -6.66
N PHE A 11 -10.99 -11.69 -5.92
CA PHE A 11 -10.07 -11.60 -4.77
C PHE A 11 -8.66 -11.17 -5.21
N VAL A 12 -8.14 -11.74 -6.30
CA VAL A 12 -6.84 -11.35 -6.86
C VAL A 12 -6.89 -9.91 -7.37
N ALA A 13 -7.97 -9.51 -8.03
CA ALA A 13 -8.15 -8.13 -8.50
C ALA A 13 -8.13 -7.12 -7.33
N ILE A 14 -8.81 -7.42 -6.22
CA ILE A 14 -8.79 -6.57 -5.02
C ILE A 14 -7.38 -6.43 -4.47
N LEU A 15 -6.62 -7.52 -4.38
CA LEU A 15 -5.23 -7.47 -3.91
C LEU A 15 -4.33 -6.66 -4.84
N LEU A 16 -4.49 -6.83 -6.16
CA LEU A 16 -3.74 -6.06 -7.15
C LEU A 16 -4.03 -4.57 -7.05
N VAL A 17 -5.31 -4.19 -6.96
CA VAL A 17 -5.71 -2.79 -6.80
C VAL A 17 -5.10 -2.21 -5.53
N LEU A 18 -5.15 -2.94 -4.40
CA LEU A 18 -4.54 -2.49 -3.15
C LEU A 18 -3.03 -2.23 -3.32
N VAL A 19 -2.30 -3.16 -3.93
CA VAL A 19 -0.86 -3.01 -4.19
C VAL A 19 -0.58 -1.82 -5.09
N ILE A 20 -1.32 -1.67 -6.20
CA ILE A 20 -1.16 -0.54 -7.14
C ILE A 20 -1.37 0.80 -6.43
N VAL A 21 -2.41 0.91 -5.60
CA VAL A 21 -2.70 2.13 -4.85
C VAL A 21 -1.57 2.47 -3.89
N VAL A 22 -1.06 1.50 -3.14
CA VAL A 22 0.06 1.72 -2.20
C VAL A 22 1.33 2.15 -2.94
N LEU A 23 1.64 1.51 -4.07
CA LEU A 23 2.79 1.89 -4.90
C LEU A 23 2.64 3.31 -5.46
N TYR A 24 1.43 3.67 -5.91
CA TYR A 24 1.14 5.01 -6.42
C TYR A 24 1.30 6.09 -5.34
N VAL A 25 0.79 5.85 -4.13
CA VAL A 25 0.93 6.77 -2.99
C VAL A 25 2.40 6.93 -2.61
N ASN A 26 3.17 5.85 -2.57
CA ASN A 26 4.61 5.89 -2.34
C ASN A 26 5.31 6.74 -3.42
N ALA A 27 5.03 6.47 -4.70
CA ALA A 27 5.64 7.18 -5.81
C ALA A 27 5.40 8.70 -5.74
N ILE A 28 4.16 9.12 -5.49
CA ILE A 28 3.81 10.55 -5.37
C ILE A 28 4.51 11.19 -4.17
N ASN A 29 4.44 10.57 -2.99
CA ASN A 29 5.03 11.17 -1.78
C ASN A 29 6.56 11.28 -1.88
N LEU A 30 7.21 10.28 -2.49
CA LEU A 30 8.65 10.35 -2.74
C LEU A 30 8.96 11.42 -3.79
N TRP A 31 8.17 11.51 -4.86
CA TRP A 31 8.35 12.52 -5.90
C TRP A 31 8.18 13.93 -5.36
N GLU A 32 7.17 14.17 -4.52
CA GLU A 32 6.91 15.45 -3.87
C GLU A 32 8.00 15.80 -2.86
N ALA A 33 8.41 14.83 -2.03
CA ALA A 33 9.41 15.07 -0.98
C ALA A 33 10.82 15.33 -1.56
N TYR A 34 11.19 14.67 -2.66
CA TYR A 34 12.54 14.79 -3.22
C TYR A 34 12.63 15.69 -4.45
N GLY A 35 11.50 15.95 -5.12
CA GLY A 35 11.39 16.80 -6.30
C GLY A 35 11.85 16.12 -7.60
N SER A 36 11.60 16.80 -8.72
CA SER A 36 11.92 16.34 -10.08
C SER A 36 13.34 16.69 -10.55
N GLY A 37 14.16 17.33 -9.71
CA GLY A 37 15.51 17.81 -10.04
C GLY A 37 16.64 17.02 -9.35
N PRO A 38 17.81 16.86 -9.99
CA PRO A 38 18.97 16.18 -9.38
C PRO A 38 19.65 17.03 -8.30
N PRO A 39 20.17 16.44 -7.21
CA PRO A 39 19.56 15.44 -6.34
C PRO A 39 18.93 16.11 -5.09
N HIS A 40 17.71 15.71 -4.74
CA HIS A 40 16.97 16.14 -3.53
C HIS A 40 16.67 17.64 -3.43
N TYR A 41 16.38 18.31 -4.55
CA TYR A 41 15.97 19.72 -4.52
C TYR A 41 14.88 20.00 -3.48
N GLY A 42 13.86 19.14 -3.35
CA GLY A 42 12.81 19.31 -2.33
C GLY A 42 13.34 19.31 -0.90
N ARG A 43 14.35 18.47 -0.61
CA ARG A 43 15.02 18.42 0.70
C ARG A 43 15.98 19.57 0.91
N THR A 44 16.70 20.03 -0.11
CA THR A 44 17.78 21.01 0.03
C THR A 44 17.31 22.45 -0.13
N THR A 45 16.24 22.71 -0.87
CA THR A 45 15.75 24.08 -1.15
C THR A 45 14.66 24.59 -0.21
N ASN A 46 13.98 23.71 0.52
CA ASN A 46 12.87 24.07 1.41
C ASN A 46 12.97 23.33 2.75
N MET A 47 14.17 23.30 3.34
CA MET A 47 14.49 22.52 4.55
C MET A 47 13.60 22.87 5.75
N ASP A 48 13.10 24.11 5.81
CA ASP A 48 12.19 24.60 6.87
C ASP A 48 10.79 23.97 6.79
N LYS A 49 10.38 23.51 5.60
CA LYS A 49 9.07 22.87 5.36
C LYS A 49 9.19 21.39 5.03
N TRP A 50 10.40 20.93 4.77
CA TRP A 50 10.64 19.57 4.35
C TRP A 50 10.40 18.59 5.51
N ALA A 51 9.55 17.59 5.27
CA ALA A 51 9.31 16.49 6.17
C ALA A 51 9.78 15.18 5.53
N ASN A 52 10.41 14.33 6.33
CA ASN A 52 10.81 13.01 5.87
C ASN A 52 9.57 12.14 5.60
N PRO A 53 9.33 11.65 4.36
CA PRO A 53 8.15 10.85 4.05
C PRO A 53 8.25 9.40 4.59
N TRP A 54 9.46 8.90 4.85
CA TRP A 54 9.70 7.50 5.18
C TRP A 54 8.88 6.96 6.37
N PRO A 55 8.75 7.68 7.51
CA PRO A 55 7.98 7.17 8.64
C PRO A 55 6.51 6.91 8.30
N ALA A 56 5.87 7.82 7.57
CA ALA A 56 4.48 7.66 7.16
C ALA A 56 4.30 6.54 6.13
N LEU A 57 5.22 6.46 5.15
CA LEU A 57 5.19 5.42 4.12
C LEU A 57 5.40 4.02 4.70
N LEU A 58 6.33 3.85 5.65
CA LEU A 58 6.56 2.57 6.32
C LEU A 58 5.33 2.10 7.12
N ILE A 59 4.61 3.01 7.76
CA ILE A 59 3.36 2.69 8.46
C ILE A 59 2.29 2.24 7.45
N LEU A 60 2.13 2.97 6.34
CA LEU A 60 1.19 2.63 5.27
C LEU A 60 1.49 1.25 4.68
N ASP A 61 2.75 0.98 4.34
CA ASP A 61 3.18 -0.30 3.79
C ASP A 61 2.95 -1.45 4.77
N GLY A 62 3.24 -1.24 6.06
CA GLY A 62 2.97 -2.20 7.12
C GLY A 62 1.47 -2.54 7.24
N LEU A 63 0.61 -1.53 7.18
CA LEU A 63 -0.85 -1.72 7.20
C LEU A 63 -1.34 -2.45 5.95
N ALA A 64 -0.83 -2.11 4.77
CA ALA A 64 -1.18 -2.78 3.52
C ALA A 64 -0.81 -4.28 3.56
N ILE A 65 0.38 -4.60 4.06
CA ILE A 65 0.81 -6.00 4.27
C ILE A 65 -0.10 -6.70 5.28
N ALA A 66 -0.42 -6.06 6.40
CA ALA A 66 -1.31 -6.63 7.42
C ALA A 66 -2.70 -6.96 6.84
N VAL A 67 -3.27 -6.07 6.02
CA VAL A 67 -4.54 -6.30 5.33
C VAL A 67 -4.43 -7.46 4.34
N CYS A 68 -3.37 -7.52 3.51
CA CYS A 68 -3.13 -8.64 2.60
C CYS A 68 -3.05 -9.98 3.33
N LEU A 69 -2.31 -10.04 4.45
CA LEU A 69 -2.16 -11.24 5.27
C LEU A 69 -3.49 -11.64 5.92
N LEU A 70 -4.26 -10.67 6.42
CA LEU A 70 -5.60 -10.91 6.99
C LEU A 70 -6.53 -11.50 5.93
N LEU A 71 -6.62 -10.89 4.75
CA LEU A 71 -7.43 -11.37 3.65
C LEU A 71 -7.03 -12.79 3.20
N TYR A 72 -5.73 -13.05 3.14
CA TYR A 72 -5.19 -14.39 2.84
C TYR A 72 -5.59 -15.42 3.91
N ARG A 73 -5.42 -15.09 5.20
CA ARG A 73 -5.81 -15.96 6.32
C ARG A 73 -7.31 -16.26 6.33
N LEU A 74 -8.15 -15.26 6.11
CA LEU A 74 -9.60 -15.43 6.00
C LEU A 74 -9.97 -16.36 4.84
N ARG A 75 -9.27 -16.23 3.70
CA ARG A 75 -9.48 -17.10 2.53
C ARG A 75 -9.04 -18.55 2.79
N LEU A 76 -7.94 -18.77 3.51
CA LEU A 76 -7.52 -20.11 3.92
C LEU A 76 -8.51 -20.75 4.90
N ARG A 77 -8.98 -19.99 5.90
CA ARG A 77 -9.99 -20.47 6.86
C ARG A 77 -11.29 -20.87 6.15
N ALA A 78 -11.71 -20.12 5.13
CA ALA A 78 -12.87 -20.47 4.32
C ALA A 78 -12.68 -21.70 3.43
N ARG A 79 -11.43 -22.12 3.15
CA ARG A 79 -11.11 -23.35 2.42
C ARG A 79 -11.08 -24.58 3.33
N SER A 80 -10.54 -24.46 4.54
CA SER A 80 -10.40 -25.58 5.51
C SER A 80 -11.71 -26.07 6.11
N GLN A 81 -12.79 -25.30 5.99
CA GLN A 81 -14.14 -25.67 6.45
C GLN A 81 -14.94 -26.40 5.36
N ARG A 82 -14.25 -27.00 4.39
CA ARG A 82 -14.80 -27.84 3.31
C ARG A 82 -14.13 -29.20 3.39
#